data_AF-A0A369KT61-F1
#
_entry.id   AF-A0A369KT61-F1
#
_cell.length_a   1.000
_cell.length_b   1.000
_cell.length_c   1.000
_cell.angle_alpha   90.00
_cell.angle_beta   90.00
_cell.angle_gamma   90.00
#
_symmetry.space_group_name_H-M   'P 1'
#
loop_
_entity.id
_entity.type
_entity.pdbx_description
1 polymer ?
#
loop_
_entity_poly.entity_id
_entity_poly.type
_entity_poly.pdbx_seq_one_letter_code
_entity_poly.pdbx_strand_id
1 'polypeptide(L)'
;MPSRITVYEKKKRRNQRIGLIVGIIVLAVLVAWIGWSQIKPAAERQQTDQVFQKAVQEQDRETFQQLVYLNNKPLKLAETNQLMKWLKADPERLERAVAEIKSDQNNYPKETKRTKQQDLFSLKKQLGRFWFDTYTLHLNKQTLEVKVDTETASISIDDAPAGNADQEAPLTIKRFPGEYEVSARVEANGKTGQATETVQIGDQRTTTVVFKLAQQIAPDKKEQYGVDIEKLLEAEVKARTGKTVEEMTDYIGRSQSEVEKSFGPPTNQMANKTIYDGFEVVYENQEVKSILIDLNKTTSELEAVAGKPESKSTESVGTVWKYPSSFFDDLLGWLNIKSEKRVIERSGKMWLELRN
;
A
#
# COMPACT_ATOMS: atom_id res chain seq x y z
N MET A 1 -96.72 66.36 -0.98
CA MET A 1 -95.51 65.65 -0.50
C MET A 1 -95.93 64.30 0.03
N PRO A 2 -95.39 63.19 -0.53
CA PRO A 2 -94.51 62.34 0.29
C PRO A 2 -93.27 61.78 -0.44
N SER A 3 -92.20 61.65 0.36
CA SER A 3 -91.17 60.60 0.38
C SER A 3 -90.19 60.42 -0.78
N ARG A 4 -89.19 61.31 -0.84
CA ARG A 4 -87.90 61.16 -1.57
C ARG A 4 -86.96 60.11 -0.93
N ILE A 5 -87.44 58.92 -0.58
CA ILE A 5 -86.61 57.85 0.01
C ILE A 5 -86.83 56.53 -0.72
N THR A 6 -86.45 56.43 -2.00
CA THR A 6 -86.39 55.11 -2.67
C THR A 6 -85.26 54.96 -3.69
N VAL A 7 -84.55 56.03 -4.05
CA VAL A 7 -83.39 55.94 -4.95
C VAL A 7 -82.07 55.82 -4.17
N TYR A 8 -81.96 56.48 -3.02
CA TYR A 8 -80.73 56.50 -2.21
C TYR A 8 -80.41 55.13 -1.57
N GLU A 9 -81.41 54.38 -1.09
CA GLU A 9 -81.17 53.06 -0.48
C GLU A 9 -80.79 51.98 -1.50
N LYS A 10 -81.40 51.99 -2.69
CA LYS A 10 -81.01 51.08 -3.79
C LYS A 10 -79.59 51.37 -4.28
N LYS A 11 -79.20 52.65 -4.38
CA LYS A 11 -77.84 53.05 -4.77
C LYS A 11 -76.80 52.70 -3.69
N LYS A 12 -77.16 52.84 -2.40
CA LYS A 12 -76.32 52.46 -1.24
C LYS A 12 -76.11 50.94 -1.15
N ARG A 13 -77.15 50.12 -1.34
CA ARG A 13 -77.02 48.64 -1.38
C ARG A 13 -76.23 48.16 -2.59
N ARG A 14 -76.36 48.80 -3.76
CA ARG A 14 -75.56 48.47 -4.95
C ARG A 14 -74.09 48.82 -4.77
N ASN A 15 -73.79 49.99 -4.21
CA ASN A 15 -72.41 50.39 -3.90
C ASN A 15 -71.80 49.55 -2.77
N GLN A 16 -72.60 49.07 -1.80
CA GLN A 16 -72.14 48.09 -0.81
C GLN A 16 -71.82 46.74 -1.45
N ARG A 17 -72.65 46.23 -2.37
CA ARG A 17 -72.34 44.98 -3.10
C ARG A 17 -71.12 45.11 -4.01
N ILE A 18 -70.97 46.24 -4.70
CA ILE A 18 -69.79 46.52 -5.53
C ILE A 18 -68.55 46.66 -4.63
N GLY A 19 -68.65 47.34 -3.49
CA GLY A 19 -67.57 47.44 -2.51
C GLY A 19 -67.18 46.08 -1.92
N LEU A 20 -68.13 45.17 -1.75
CA LEU A 20 -67.89 43.81 -1.26
C LEU A 20 -67.23 42.93 -2.34
N ILE A 21 -67.66 43.04 -3.61
CA ILE A 21 -67.03 42.35 -4.75
C ILE A 21 -65.62 42.88 -4.97
N VAL A 22 -65.43 44.21 -4.97
CA VAL A 22 -64.10 44.83 -5.07
C VAL A 22 -63.25 44.44 -3.86
N GLY A 23 -63.83 44.39 -2.66
CA GLY A 23 -63.15 43.91 -1.46
C GLY A 23 -62.69 42.46 -1.58
N ILE A 24 -63.52 41.56 -2.12
CA ILE A 24 -63.15 40.16 -2.38
C ILE A 24 -62.10 40.05 -3.46
N ILE A 25 -62.20 40.83 -4.55
CA ILE A 25 -61.20 40.84 -5.63
C ILE A 25 -59.87 41.38 -5.10
N VAL A 26 -59.88 42.46 -4.33
CA VAL A 26 -58.68 43.02 -3.69
C VAL A 26 -58.10 42.03 -2.69
N LEU A 27 -58.93 41.33 -1.90
CA LEU A 27 -58.47 40.30 -0.98
C LEU A 27 -57.90 39.09 -1.74
N ALA A 28 -58.52 38.67 -2.84
CA ALA A 28 -58.03 37.59 -3.69
C ALA A 28 -56.72 37.98 -4.40
N VAL A 29 -56.59 39.22 -4.85
CA VAL A 29 -55.35 39.78 -5.40
C VAL A 29 -54.29 39.92 -4.32
N LEU A 30 -54.64 40.30 -3.09
CA LEU A 30 -53.72 40.36 -1.96
C LEU A 30 -53.29 38.97 -1.50
N VAL A 31 -54.18 37.98 -1.47
CA VAL A 31 -53.84 36.57 -1.18
C VAL A 31 -53.04 35.97 -2.33
N ALA A 32 -53.33 36.31 -3.58
CA ALA A 32 -52.52 35.92 -4.73
C ALA A 32 -51.17 36.65 -4.75
N TRP A 33 -51.08 37.88 -4.26
CA TRP A 33 -49.84 38.66 -4.15
C TRP A 33 -49.00 38.24 -2.96
N ILE A 34 -49.60 37.96 -1.81
CA ILE A 34 -48.93 37.35 -0.64
C ILE A 34 -48.53 35.93 -0.99
N GLY A 35 -49.41 35.18 -1.67
CA GLY A 35 -49.12 33.89 -2.28
C GLY A 35 -47.94 33.99 -3.23
N TRP A 36 -47.95 34.86 -4.24
CA TRP A 36 -46.83 35.05 -5.18
C TRP A 36 -45.57 35.65 -4.55
N SER A 37 -45.68 36.46 -3.51
CA SER A 37 -44.52 37.08 -2.85
C SER A 37 -43.90 36.19 -1.76
N GLN A 38 -44.66 35.24 -1.21
CA GLN A 38 -44.13 34.10 -0.44
C GLN A 38 -43.73 32.93 -1.34
N ILE A 39 -44.31 32.82 -2.54
CA ILE A 39 -43.78 32.08 -3.70
C ILE A 39 -42.75 32.99 -4.40
N LYS A 40 -41.92 33.70 -3.63
CA LYS A 40 -40.54 33.89 -4.05
C LYS A 40 -39.96 32.47 -4.23
N PRO A 41 -39.22 32.25 -5.31
CA PRO A 41 -39.42 31.10 -6.15
C PRO A 41 -39.09 29.82 -5.38
N ALA A 42 -40.03 28.88 -5.29
CA ALA A 42 -39.65 27.47 -5.07
C ALA A 42 -38.73 26.96 -6.21
N ALA A 43 -38.61 27.73 -7.31
CA ALA A 43 -37.62 27.60 -8.37
C ALA A 43 -36.18 28.00 -7.95
N GLU A 44 -36.00 28.73 -6.84
CA GLU A 44 -34.71 29.05 -6.21
C GLU A 44 -34.38 28.03 -5.10
N ARG A 45 -34.71 26.74 -5.31
CA ARG A 45 -34.07 25.64 -4.57
C ARG A 45 -32.60 25.48 -5.03
N GLN A 46 -31.82 26.55 -4.92
CA GLN A 46 -30.36 26.58 -4.89
C GLN A 46 -29.81 26.00 -3.57
N GLN A 47 -30.48 24.99 -3.01
CA GLN A 47 -30.18 24.45 -1.68
C GLN A 47 -29.88 22.95 -1.71
N THR A 48 -29.65 22.33 -2.87
CA THR A 48 -29.20 20.93 -2.96
C THR A 48 -27.98 20.70 -2.06
N ASP A 49 -27.04 21.64 -2.01
CA ASP A 49 -25.90 21.66 -1.10
C ASP A 49 -26.33 21.67 0.39
N GLN A 50 -27.27 22.55 0.76
CA GLN A 50 -27.76 22.68 2.15
C GLN A 50 -28.60 21.48 2.59
N VAL A 51 -29.47 20.97 1.71
CA VAL A 51 -30.29 19.77 1.94
C VAL A 51 -29.39 18.54 2.07
N PHE A 52 -28.37 18.43 1.21
CA PHE A 52 -27.35 17.38 1.31
C PHE A 52 -26.61 17.46 2.65
N GLN A 53 -26.08 18.65 2.99
CA GLN A 53 -25.34 18.86 4.23
C GLN A 53 -26.18 18.49 5.45
N LYS A 54 -27.43 18.98 5.50
CA LYS A 54 -28.37 18.70 6.59
C LYS A 54 -28.69 17.21 6.68
N ALA A 55 -28.97 16.56 5.55
CA ALA A 55 -29.27 15.12 5.53
C ALA A 55 -28.09 14.28 6.07
N VAL A 56 -26.85 14.61 5.71
CA VAL A 56 -25.66 13.94 6.24
C VAL A 56 -25.49 14.21 7.74
N GLN A 57 -25.62 15.47 8.18
CA GLN A 57 -25.44 15.86 9.58
C GLN A 57 -26.50 15.23 10.50
N GLU A 58 -27.76 15.24 10.09
CA GLU A 58 -28.91 14.70 10.84
C GLU A 58 -29.08 13.18 10.65
N GLN A 59 -28.30 12.55 9.77
CA GLN A 59 -28.47 11.15 9.37
C GLN A 59 -29.86 10.84 8.79
N ASP A 60 -30.46 11.82 8.10
CA ASP A 60 -31.72 11.64 7.39
C ASP A 60 -31.48 10.82 6.11
N ARG A 61 -31.58 9.50 6.27
CA ARG A 61 -31.36 8.52 5.19
C ARG A 61 -32.39 8.64 4.07
N GLU A 62 -33.63 8.97 4.41
CA GLU A 62 -34.72 9.04 3.43
C GLU A 62 -34.49 10.21 2.48
N THR A 63 -34.20 11.39 3.03
CA THR A 63 -33.85 12.57 2.23
C THR A 63 -32.58 12.34 1.42
N PHE A 64 -31.55 11.70 2.01
CA PHE A 64 -30.31 11.40 1.30
C PHE A 64 -30.51 10.44 0.11
N GLN A 65 -31.32 9.40 0.27
CA GLN A 65 -31.64 8.44 -0.80
C GLN A 65 -32.40 9.07 -1.97
N GLN A 66 -33.26 10.04 -1.69
CA GLN A 66 -33.98 10.79 -2.72
C GLN A 66 -33.06 11.77 -3.48
N LEU A 67 -31.94 12.16 -2.88
CA LEU A 67 -31.03 13.15 -3.42
C LEU A 67 -29.88 12.54 -4.23
N VAL A 68 -29.34 11.40 -3.77
CA VAL A 68 -28.13 10.79 -4.32
C VAL A 68 -28.44 9.53 -5.13
N TYR A 69 -27.86 9.47 -6.32
CA TYR A 69 -28.08 8.43 -7.32
C TYR A 69 -26.79 7.71 -7.66
N LEU A 70 -26.87 6.39 -7.77
CA LEU A 70 -25.81 5.49 -8.20
C LEU A 70 -26.28 4.75 -9.45
N ASN A 71 -25.51 4.81 -10.54
CA ASN A 71 -25.88 4.25 -11.85
C ASN A 71 -27.29 4.68 -12.32
N ASN A 72 -27.64 5.95 -12.10
CA ASN A 72 -28.96 6.55 -12.40
C ASN A 72 -30.15 5.94 -11.63
N LYS A 73 -29.90 5.26 -10.50
CA LYS A 73 -30.95 4.79 -9.57
C LYS A 73 -30.72 5.39 -8.17
N PRO A 74 -31.76 5.60 -7.37
CA PRO A 74 -31.60 5.99 -5.97
C PRO A 74 -30.70 4.99 -5.23
N LEU A 75 -29.91 5.47 -4.26
CA LEU A 75 -29.05 4.61 -3.45
C LEU A 75 -29.86 3.55 -2.69
N LYS A 76 -29.32 2.33 -2.62
CA LYS A 76 -29.82 1.32 -1.67
C LYS A 76 -29.45 1.73 -0.24
N LEU A 77 -30.13 1.13 0.74
CA LEU A 77 -29.90 1.45 2.16
C LEU A 77 -28.45 1.18 2.60
N ALA A 78 -27.84 0.07 2.14
CA ALA A 78 -26.46 -0.27 2.46
C ALA A 78 -25.47 0.77 1.89
N GLU A 79 -25.63 1.14 0.62
CA GLU A 79 -24.79 2.14 -0.06
C GLU A 79 -24.95 3.54 0.58
N THR A 80 -26.18 3.87 1.01
CA THR A 80 -26.49 5.10 1.75
C THR A 80 -25.73 5.14 3.07
N ASN A 81 -25.82 4.06 3.86
CA ASN A 81 -25.14 3.99 5.14
C ASN A 81 -23.62 4.08 4.99
N GLN A 82 -23.05 3.40 3.99
CA GLN A 82 -21.61 3.44 3.71
C GLN A 82 -21.16 4.87 3.34
N LEU A 83 -21.84 5.52 2.39
CA LEU A 83 -21.46 6.85 1.94
C LEU A 83 -21.68 7.92 3.03
N MET A 84 -22.79 7.87 3.77
CA MET A 84 -23.02 8.78 4.89
C MET A 84 -22.00 8.58 6.01
N LYS A 85 -21.64 7.33 6.34
CA LYS A 85 -20.58 7.04 7.31
C LYS A 85 -19.26 7.65 6.84
N TRP A 86 -18.90 7.45 5.57
CA TRP A 86 -17.67 7.96 4.97
C TRP A 86 -17.60 9.50 4.99
N LEU A 87 -18.70 10.18 4.64
CA LEU A 87 -18.81 11.65 4.66
C LEU A 87 -18.75 12.23 6.09
N LYS A 88 -19.25 11.50 7.10
CA LYS A 88 -19.21 11.95 8.50
C LYS A 88 -17.91 11.63 9.22
N ALA A 89 -17.12 10.68 8.70
CA ALA A 89 -15.86 10.28 9.32
C ALA A 89 -14.83 11.42 9.35
N ASP A 90 -14.91 12.37 8.41
CA ASP A 90 -14.04 13.53 8.31
C ASP A 90 -14.84 14.76 7.85
N PRO A 91 -14.91 15.85 8.65
CA PRO A 91 -15.58 17.09 8.27
C PRO A 91 -15.12 17.66 6.93
N GLU A 92 -13.84 17.51 6.56
CA GLU A 92 -13.31 18.05 5.30
C GLU A 92 -13.92 17.36 4.07
N ARG A 93 -14.35 16.09 4.18
CA ARG A 93 -15.05 15.38 3.10
C ARG A 93 -16.41 16.01 2.84
N LEU A 94 -17.17 16.28 3.90
CA LEU A 94 -18.48 16.91 3.79
C LEU A 94 -18.36 18.33 3.24
N GLU A 95 -17.42 19.12 3.75
CA GLU A 95 -17.19 20.49 3.27
C GLU A 95 -16.82 20.53 1.79
N ARG A 96 -15.91 19.64 1.34
CA ARG A 96 -15.56 19.52 -0.08
C ARG A 96 -16.75 19.12 -0.94
N ALA A 97 -17.50 18.08 -0.55
CA ALA A 97 -18.69 17.66 -1.28
C ALA A 97 -19.73 18.78 -1.41
N VAL A 98 -19.99 19.52 -0.33
CA VAL A 98 -20.91 20.67 -0.32
C VAL A 98 -20.40 21.78 -1.24
N ALA A 99 -19.10 22.08 -1.20
CA ALA A 99 -18.48 23.08 -2.07
C ALA A 99 -18.55 22.69 -3.56
N GLU A 100 -18.34 21.41 -3.89
CA GLU A 100 -18.51 20.86 -5.24
C GLU A 100 -19.95 21.02 -5.72
N ILE A 101 -20.93 20.55 -4.92
CA ILE A 101 -22.36 20.66 -5.26
C ILE A 101 -22.77 22.11 -5.49
N LYS A 102 -22.36 23.01 -4.59
CA LYS A 102 -22.65 24.45 -4.70
C LYS A 102 -22.02 25.07 -5.94
N SER A 103 -20.79 24.67 -6.27
CA SER A 103 -20.11 25.12 -7.49
C SER A 103 -20.85 24.63 -8.74
N ASP A 104 -21.25 23.36 -8.79
CA ASP A 104 -22.00 22.80 -9.91
C ASP A 104 -23.35 23.47 -10.10
N GLN A 105 -24.10 23.70 -9.01
CA GLN A 105 -25.38 24.40 -9.06
C GLN A 105 -25.27 25.82 -9.63
N ASN A 106 -24.21 26.56 -9.28
CA ASN A 106 -24.00 27.93 -9.76
C ASN A 106 -23.58 28.00 -11.23
N ASN A 107 -22.95 26.95 -11.75
CA ASN A 107 -22.38 26.94 -13.10
C ASN A 107 -23.22 26.11 -14.09
N TYR A 108 -24.19 25.32 -13.63
CA TYR A 108 -25.03 24.48 -14.48
C TYR A 108 -25.79 25.29 -15.55
N PRO A 109 -25.92 24.81 -16.81
CA PRO A 109 -25.39 23.56 -17.36
C PRO A 109 -23.97 23.67 -17.94
N LYS A 110 -23.26 24.79 -17.71
CA LYS A 110 -21.96 25.05 -18.33
C LYS A 110 -20.85 24.41 -17.50
N GLU A 111 -20.16 23.42 -18.08
CA GLU A 111 -18.93 22.89 -17.50
C GLU A 111 -17.84 23.97 -17.46
N THR A 112 -17.21 24.17 -16.30
CA THR A 112 -16.03 25.03 -16.15
C THR A 112 -14.77 24.19 -15.94
N LYS A 113 -13.58 24.79 -16.03
CA LYS A 113 -12.32 24.08 -15.72
C LYS A 113 -12.27 23.58 -14.27
N ARG A 114 -12.95 24.27 -13.35
CA ARG A 114 -12.97 23.96 -11.90
C ARG A 114 -13.88 22.76 -11.60
N THR A 115 -15.02 22.63 -12.29
CA THR A 115 -15.92 21.47 -12.20
C THR A 115 -15.33 20.18 -12.80
N LYS A 116 -14.16 20.24 -13.46
CA LYS A 116 -13.44 19.07 -14.00
C LYS A 116 -12.38 18.49 -13.07
N GLN A 117 -11.98 19.24 -12.02
CA GLN A 117 -10.81 18.91 -11.22
C GLN A 117 -11.10 17.94 -10.08
N GLN A 118 -12.27 18.01 -9.42
CA GLN A 118 -12.76 17.03 -8.46
C GLN A 118 -14.29 16.93 -8.59
N ASP A 119 -14.80 15.70 -8.63
CA ASP A 119 -16.09 15.34 -9.23
C ASP A 119 -16.68 14.16 -8.44
N LEU A 120 -16.93 14.34 -7.13
CA LEU A 120 -17.59 13.29 -6.32
C LEU A 120 -19.04 13.08 -6.79
N PHE A 121 -19.71 14.18 -7.13
CA PHE A 121 -21.09 14.18 -7.60
C PHE A 121 -21.21 14.97 -8.90
N SER A 122 -21.89 14.38 -9.89
CA SER A 122 -22.40 15.11 -11.05
C SER A 122 -23.82 15.59 -10.79
N LEU A 123 -24.08 16.89 -10.92
CA LEU A 123 -25.42 17.44 -10.84
C LEU A 123 -26.24 17.12 -12.11
N LYS A 124 -27.40 16.46 -11.97
CA LYS A 124 -28.35 16.26 -13.07
C LYS A 124 -29.68 16.95 -12.80
N LYS A 125 -30.17 17.65 -13.81
CA LYS A 125 -31.48 18.29 -13.81
C LYS A 125 -32.57 17.26 -14.10
N GLN A 126 -33.62 17.27 -13.28
CA GLN A 126 -34.83 16.48 -13.45
C GLN A 126 -36.06 17.40 -13.48
N LEU A 127 -37.08 16.99 -14.22
CA LEU A 127 -38.38 17.66 -14.14
C LEU A 127 -38.98 17.44 -12.76
N GLY A 128 -39.12 18.49 -11.97
CA GLY A 128 -39.83 18.44 -10.70
C GLY A 128 -41.35 18.57 -10.89
N ARG A 129 -42.06 18.51 -9.76
CA ARG A 129 -43.51 18.80 -9.72
C ARG A 129 -43.74 20.31 -9.84
N PHE A 130 -44.85 20.69 -10.48
CA PHE A 130 -45.33 22.07 -10.58
C PHE A 130 -44.40 23.03 -11.36
N TRP A 131 -43.79 22.60 -12.47
CA TRP A 131 -42.95 23.44 -13.35
C TRP A 131 -41.63 23.92 -12.73
N PHE A 132 -41.23 23.32 -11.60
CA PHE A 132 -39.96 23.60 -10.94
C PHE A 132 -38.94 22.51 -11.28
N ASP A 133 -37.72 22.91 -11.59
CA ASP A 133 -36.64 21.97 -11.82
C ASP A 133 -36.07 21.46 -10.49
N THR A 134 -35.78 20.17 -10.41
CA THR A 134 -35.08 19.55 -9.28
C THR A 134 -33.73 19.03 -9.72
N TYR A 135 -32.77 18.97 -8.80
CA TYR A 135 -31.45 18.45 -9.09
C TYR A 135 -31.19 17.17 -8.29
N THR A 136 -30.61 16.18 -8.95
CA THR A 136 -30.12 14.94 -8.33
C THR A 136 -28.61 14.86 -8.42
N LEU A 137 -28.00 14.27 -7.40
CA LEU A 137 -26.56 14.12 -7.26
C LEU A 137 -26.16 12.73 -7.72
N HIS A 138 -25.50 12.62 -8.87
CA HIS A 138 -25.02 11.34 -9.38
C HIS A 138 -23.61 11.09 -8.85
N LEU A 139 -23.47 10.09 -7.98
CA LEU A 139 -22.18 9.73 -7.42
C LEU A 139 -21.28 9.18 -8.54
N ASN A 140 -20.08 9.74 -8.67
CA ASN A 140 -19.11 9.32 -9.67
C ASN A 140 -18.14 8.28 -9.09
N LYS A 141 -17.67 7.38 -9.95
CA LYS A 141 -16.62 6.43 -9.57
C LYS A 141 -15.26 7.12 -9.55
N GLN A 142 -14.50 6.81 -8.52
CA GLN A 142 -13.10 7.20 -8.35
C GLN A 142 -12.19 6.02 -8.71
N THR A 143 -10.91 6.32 -8.91
CA THR A 143 -9.93 5.32 -9.32
C THR A 143 -9.15 4.84 -8.10
N LEU A 144 -9.10 3.53 -7.90
CA LEU A 144 -8.16 2.86 -7.00
C LEU A 144 -7.05 2.24 -7.85
N GLU A 145 -5.82 2.58 -7.53
CA GLU A 145 -4.63 2.01 -8.14
C GLU A 145 -3.90 1.15 -7.10
N VAL A 146 -3.76 -0.13 -7.39
CA VAL A 146 -3.09 -1.09 -6.50
C VAL A 146 -1.74 -1.46 -7.09
N LYS A 147 -0.68 -1.20 -6.33
CA LYS A 147 0.71 -1.52 -6.69
C LYS A 147 1.25 -2.62 -5.79
N VAL A 148 2.10 -3.45 -6.36
CA VAL A 148 2.81 -4.51 -5.64
C VAL A 148 4.30 -4.48 -5.99
N ASP A 149 5.14 -4.96 -5.09
CA ASP A 149 6.60 -5.07 -5.29
C ASP A 149 7.04 -6.47 -5.76
N THR A 150 6.09 -7.31 -6.16
CA THR A 150 6.29 -8.69 -6.64
C THR A 150 5.88 -8.82 -8.10
N GLU A 151 6.39 -9.83 -8.81
CA GLU A 151 6.11 -10.03 -10.24
C GLU A 151 4.61 -10.04 -10.55
N THR A 152 3.82 -10.79 -9.78
CA THR A 152 2.37 -10.77 -9.85
C THR A 152 1.76 -11.06 -8.48
N ALA A 153 0.62 -10.44 -8.17
CA ALA A 153 -0.14 -10.69 -6.95
C ALA A 153 -1.64 -10.61 -7.23
N SER A 154 -2.41 -11.50 -6.63
CA SER A 154 -3.87 -11.47 -6.68
C SER A 154 -4.43 -10.46 -5.70
N ILE A 155 -5.33 -9.61 -6.20
CA ILE A 155 -5.94 -8.52 -5.45
C ILE A 155 -7.42 -8.82 -5.23
N SER A 156 -7.87 -8.64 -3.98
CA SER A 156 -9.27 -8.72 -3.58
C SER A 156 -9.72 -7.42 -2.93
N ILE A 157 -11.00 -7.09 -3.06
CA ILE A 157 -11.65 -5.95 -2.41
C ILE A 157 -12.89 -6.46 -1.69
N ASP A 158 -13.01 -6.19 -0.40
CA ASP A 158 -14.09 -6.69 0.48
C ASP A 158 -14.31 -8.20 0.29
N ASP A 159 -13.22 -8.97 0.37
CA ASP A 159 -13.15 -10.43 0.13
C ASP A 159 -13.56 -10.92 -1.27
N ALA A 160 -13.89 -10.02 -2.20
CA ALA A 160 -14.22 -10.37 -3.58
C ALA A 160 -13.00 -10.23 -4.51
N PRO A 161 -12.73 -11.21 -5.39
CA PRO A 161 -11.60 -11.14 -6.32
C PRO A 161 -11.78 -9.96 -7.29
N ALA A 162 -10.74 -9.13 -7.40
CA ALA A 162 -10.77 -7.91 -8.21
C ALA A 162 -9.87 -7.99 -9.46
N GLY A 163 -8.79 -8.79 -9.41
CA GLY A 163 -7.86 -8.99 -10.50
C GLY A 163 -6.45 -9.28 -10.00
N ASN A 164 -5.44 -9.17 -10.87
CA ASN A 164 -4.04 -9.25 -10.49
C ASN A 164 -3.35 -7.90 -10.72
N ALA A 165 -2.34 -7.60 -9.90
CA ALA A 165 -1.44 -6.46 -10.08
C ALA A 165 -0.01 -6.98 -10.25
N ASP A 166 0.77 -6.32 -11.09
CA ASP A 166 2.16 -6.68 -11.37
C ASP A 166 3.09 -5.52 -10.99
N GLN A 167 4.37 -5.81 -10.83
CA GLN A 167 5.38 -4.81 -10.43
C GLN A 167 5.46 -3.62 -11.41
N GLU A 168 5.33 -3.89 -12.72
CA GLU A 168 5.40 -2.87 -13.77
C GLU A 168 4.02 -2.28 -14.13
N ALA A 169 2.94 -3.00 -13.81
CA ALA A 169 1.58 -2.68 -14.23
C ALA A 169 0.62 -2.69 -13.02
N PRO A 170 0.25 -1.52 -12.47
CA PRO A 170 -0.68 -1.47 -11.36
C PRO A 170 -2.09 -1.88 -11.79
N LEU A 171 -2.81 -2.54 -10.89
CA LEU A 171 -4.23 -2.84 -11.11
C LEU A 171 -5.06 -1.58 -10.88
N THR A 172 -5.79 -1.16 -11.92
CA THR A 172 -6.64 0.04 -11.87
C THR A 172 -8.12 -0.35 -11.80
N ILE A 173 -8.80 0.06 -10.74
CA ILE A 173 -10.19 -0.31 -10.46
C ILE A 173 -11.02 0.95 -10.23
N LYS A 174 -12.23 0.99 -10.81
CA LYS A 174 -13.19 2.06 -10.53
C LYS A 174 -14.18 1.64 -9.43
N ARG A 175 -14.25 2.41 -8.35
CA ARG A 175 -15.16 2.20 -7.21
C ARG A 175 -15.83 3.51 -6.82
N PHE A 176 -16.98 3.41 -6.16
CA PHE A 176 -17.62 4.60 -5.59
C PHE A 176 -16.86 5.06 -4.34
N PRO A 177 -16.98 6.32 -3.92
CA PRO A 177 -16.42 6.78 -2.66
C PRO A 177 -16.90 5.96 -1.47
N GLY A 178 -15.99 5.65 -0.56
CA GLY A 178 -16.25 4.79 0.58
C GLY A 178 -14.97 4.21 1.20
N GLU A 179 -15.17 3.52 2.31
CA GLU A 179 -14.18 2.69 2.97
C GLU A 179 -14.24 1.27 2.37
N TYR A 180 -13.07 0.73 2.01
CA TYR A 180 -12.92 -0.59 1.40
C TYR A 180 -11.75 -1.33 2.04
N GLU A 181 -11.88 -2.64 2.20
CA GLU A 181 -10.76 -3.50 2.57
C GLU A 181 -10.10 -4.05 1.30
N VAL A 182 -8.83 -3.70 1.08
CA VAL A 182 -8.06 -4.18 -0.08
C VAL A 182 -7.03 -5.16 0.43
N SER A 183 -6.99 -6.36 -0.16
CA SER A 183 -5.98 -7.36 0.17
C SER A 183 -5.21 -7.81 -1.07
N ALA A 184 -3.94 -8.11 -0.85
CA ALA A 184 -3.05 -8.64 -1.86
C ALA A 184 -2.46 -9.96 -1.36
N ARG A 185 -2.44 -10.97 -2.24
CA ARG A 185 -1.89 -12.30 -1.96
C ARG A 185 -0.98 -12.75 -3.09
N VAL A 186 0.15 -13.33 -2.73
CA VAL A 186 1.13 -13.89 -3.66
C VAL A 186 1.68 -15.19 -3.10
N GLU A 187 1.92 -16.16 -3.97
CA GLU A 187 2.56 -17.44 -3.62
C GLU A 187 3.81 -17.60 -4.48
N ALA A 188 4.98 -17.66 -3.85
CA ALA A 188 6.26 -17.83 -4.50
C ALA A 188 7.27 -18.45 -3.54
N ASN A 189 8.26 -19.19 -4.05
CA ASN A 189 9.29 -19.85 -3.25
C ASN A 189 8.72 -20.72 -2.11
N GLY A 190 7.59 -21.42 -2.35
CA GLY A 190 6.91 -22.24 -1.35
C GLY A 190 6.27 -21.46 -0.19
N LYS A 191 6.27 -20.12 -0.25
CA LYS A 191 5.72 -19.21 0.77
C LYS A 191 4.53 -18.44 0.25
N THR A 192 3.68 -18.01 1.17
CA THR A 192 2.53 -17.13 0.89
C THR A 192 2.78 -15.77 1.52
N GLY A 193 2.86 -14.73 0.69
CA GLY A 193 2.81 -13.34 1.13
C GLY A 193 1.38 -12.84 1.11
N GLN A 194 0.94 -12.20 2.19
CA GLN A 194 -0.38 -11.59 2.28
C GLN A 194 -0.32 -10.28 3.06
N ALA A 195 -1.04 -9.28 2.56
CA ALA A 195 -1.25 -8.04 3.28
C ALA A 195 -2.66 -7.52 3.00
N THR A 196 -3.22 -6.84 3.99
CA THR A 196 -4.55 -6.22 3.92
C THR A 196 -4.45 -4.79 4.43
N GLU A 197 -5.06 -3.86 3.71
CA GLU A 197 -5.11 -2.45 4.08
C GLU A 197 -6.53 -1.91 3.87
N THR A 198 -7.01 -1.13 4.85
CA THR A 198 -8.28 -0.41 4.74
C THR A 198 -8.04 0.92 4.05
N VAL A 199 -8.65 1.12 2.88
CA VAL A 199 -8.42 2.28 2.02
C VAL A 199 -9.67 3.15 1.95
N GLN A 200 -9.47 4.47 2.04
CA GLN A 200 -10.53 5.47 1.88
C GLN A 200 -10.52 5.99 0.43
N ILE A 201 -11.54 5.65 -0.34
CA ILE A 201 -11.72 6.08 -1.72
C ILE A 201 -12.61 7.32 -1.74
N GLY A 202 -12.23 8.37 -2.46
CA GLY A 202 -13.00 9.61 -2.59
C GLY A 202 -12.33 10.86 -2.04
N ASP A 203 -11.26 10.73 -1.26
CA ASP A 203 -10.49 11.90 -0.81
C ASP A 203 -9.70 12.54 -1.96
N GLN A 204 -9.37 11.75 -2.98
CA GLN A 204 -8.74 12.16 -4.21
C GLN A 204 -9.37 11.40 -5.38
N ARG A 205 -9.14 11.89 -6.60
CA ARG A 205 -9.65 11.27 -7.84
C ARG A 205 -9.05 9.87 -8.09
N THR A 206 -7.79 9.73 -7.71
CA THR A 206 -7.04 8.47 -7.74
C THR A 206 -6.45 8.25 -6.35
N THR A 207 -6.84 7.16 -5.71
CA THR A 207 -6.20 6.68 -4.49
C THR A 207 -5.25 5.56 -4.86
N THR A 208 -4.00 5.62 -4.39
CA THR A 208 -3.00 4.57 -4.64
C THR A 208 -2.70 3.84 -3.35
N VAL A 209 -2.70 2.51 -3.40
CA VAL A 209 -2.26 1.64 -2.30
C VAL A 209 -1.07 0.80 -2.79
N VAL A 210 -0.09 0.58 -1.91
CA VAL A 210 1.15 -0.11 -2.26
C VAL A 210 1.40 -1.24 -1.28
N PHE A 211 1.33 -2.48 -1.76
CA PHE A 211 1.65 -3.65 -0.95
C PHE A 211 3.11 -4.05 -1.14
N LYS A 212 3.80 -4.26 0.00
CA LYS A 212 5.18 -4.75 0.04
C LYS A 212 5.19 -6.19 0.52
N LEU A 213 5.15 -7.13 -0.43
CA LEU A 213 5.05 -8.56 -0.19
C LEU A 213 6.39 -9.28 -0.46
N ALA A 214 7.32 -8.67 -1.19
CA ALA A 214 8.58 -9.29 -1.61
C ALA A 214 9.40 -9.89 -0.45
N GLN A 215 9.41 -9.24 0.72
CA GLN A 215 10.12 -9.76 1.90
C GLN A 215 9.47 -11.01 2.49
N GLN A 216 8.14 -11.15 2.40
CA GLN A 216 7.41 -12.28 2.97
C GLN A 216 7.59 -13.55 2.13
N ILE A 217 7.74 -13.38 0.82
CA ILE A 217 8.02 -14.47 -0.13
C ILE A 217 9.50 -14.60 -0.47
N ALA A 218 10.36 -13.83 0.19
CA ALA A 218 11.80 -13.95 -0.01
C ALA A 218 12.21 -15.41 0.27
N PRO A 219 13.01 -16.03 -0.61
CA PRO A 219 13.49 -17.38 -0.37
C PRO A 219 14.16 -17.42 1.01
N ASP A 220 13.95 -18.50 1.77
CA ASP A 220 14.74 -18.69 2.98
C ASP A 220 16.22 -18.67 2.59
N LYS A 221 17.06 -18.05 3.41
CA LYS A 221 18.51 -17.98 3.15
C LYS A 221 19.14 -19.37 2.94
N LYS A 222 18.47 -20.44 3.36
CA LYS A 222 18.83 -21.84 3.12
C LYS A 222 18.49 -22.36 1.71
N GLU A 223 17.52 -21.77 1.02
CA GLU A 223 17.11 -22.20 -0.34
C GLU A 223 17.77 -21.40 -1.46
N GLN A 224 18.43 -20.28 -1.14
CA GLN A 224 19.22 -19.52 -2.12
C GLN A 224 20.58 -20.19 -2.43
N TYR A 225 21.00 -21.14 -1.59
CA TYR A 225 22.21 -21.93 -1.74
C TYR A 225 21.82 -23.40 -1.69
N GLY A 226 21.51 -23.98 -2.85
CA GLY A 226 21.09 -25.37 -3.01
C GLY A 226 22.14 -26.43 -2.62
N VAL A 227 23.19 -26.03 -1.88
CA VAL A 227 24.15 -26.94 -1.29
C VAL A 227 24.45 -26.51 0.14
N ASP A 228 24.44 -27.49 1.04
CA ASP A 228 24.91 -27.36 2.41
C ASP A 228 26.41 -26.99 2.39
N ILE A 229 26.70 -25.68 2.42
CA ILE A 229 28.06 -25.12 2.30
C ILE A 229 28.98 -25.73 3.37
N GLU A 230 28.43 -26.05 4.54
CA GLU A 230 29.12 -26.78 5.61
C GLU A 230 29.69 -28.10 5.08
N LYS A 231 28.84 -28.94 4.49
CA LYS A 231 29.27 -30.23 3.93
C LYS A 231 30.26 -30.07 2.79
N LEU A 232 30.17 -28.99 2.01
CA LEU A 232 31.13 -28.74 0.94
C LEU A 232 32.51 -28.32 1.47
N LEU A 233 32.56 -27.36 2.40
CA LEU A 233 33.82 -26.94 3.00
C LEU A 233 34.45 -28.09 3.79
N GLU A 234 33.65 -28.83 4.56
CA GLU A 234 34.08 -30.00 5.30
C GLU A 234 34.61 -31.11 4.37
N ALA A 235 33.91 -31.39 3.26
CA ALA A 235 34.35 -32.38 2.28
C ALA A 235 35.65 -31.97 1.59
N GLU A 236 35.81 -30.69 1.24
CA GLU A 236 37.01 -30.20 0.57
C GLU A 236 38.21 -30.18 1.54
N VAL A 237 38.01 -29.72 2.78
CA VAL A 237 39.05 -29.75 3.81
C VAL A 237 39.50 -31.19 4.06
N LYS A 238 38.55 -32.13 4.22
CA LYS A 238 38.88 -33.55 4.36
C LYS A 238 39.58 -34.14 3.14
N ALA A 239 39.20 -33.72 1.94
CA ALA A 239 39.88 -34.15 0.71
C ALA A 239 41.32 -33.63 0.61
N ARG A 240 41.59 -32.46 1.18
CA ARG A 240 42.90 -31.77 1.10
C ARG A 240 43.85 -32.17 2.22
N THR A 241 43.34 -32.37 3.43
CA THR A 241 44.15 -32.60 4.63
C THR A 241 44.03 -34.02 5.18
N GLY A 242 43.02 -34.77 4.72
CA GLY A 242 42.63 -36.07 5.31
C GLY A 242 41.88 -35.95 6.64
N LYS A 243 41.58 -34.73 7.11
CA LYS A 243 41.01 -34.43 8.43
C LYS A 243 39.84 -33.46 8.35
N THR A 244 38.97 -33.48 9.35
CA THR A 244 37.83 -32.55 9.46
C THR A 244 38.29 -31.12 9.76
N VAL A 245 37.42 -30.12 9.56
CA VAL A 245 37.74 -28.73 9.97
C VAL A 245 38.02 -28.65 11.47
N GLU A 246 37.27 -29.40 12.28
CA GLU A 246 37.46 -29.49 13.73
C GLU A 246 38.86 -30.06 14.08
N GLU A 247 39.22 -31.20 13.50
CA GLU A 247 40.53 -31.83 13.70
C GLU A 247 41.67 -30.91 13.24
N MET A 248 41.49 -30.15 12.16
CA MET A 248 42.48 -29.17 11.71
C MET A 248 42.60 -27.99 12.68
N THR A 249 41.47 -27.51 13.22
CA THR A 249 41.43 -26.41 14.18
C THR A 249 42.14 -26.78 15.48
N ASP A 250 42.07 -28.04 15.90
CA ASP A 250 42.76 -28.55 17.08
C ASP A 250 44.29 -28.44 17.02
N TYR A 251 44.88 -28.27 15.83
CA TYR A 251 46.32 -28.04 15.69
C TYR A 251 46.73 -26.60 15.99
N ILE A 252 45.79 -25.64 16.05
CA ILE A 252 46.10 -24.26 16.43
C ILE A 252 46.67 -24.24 17.86
N GLY A 253 47.82 -23.59 18.03
CA GLY A 253 48.59 -23.56 19.29
C GLY A 253 49.43 -24.80 19.57
N ARG A 254 49.38 -25.86 18.73
CA ARG A 254 50.27 -27.02 18.87
C ARG A 254 51.66 -26.72 18.34
N SER A 255 52.65 -27.49 18.79
CA SER A 255 54.04 -27.33 18.34
C SER A 255 54.24 -27.81 16.90
N GLN A 256 55.22 -27.23 16.20
CA GLN A 256 55.58 -27.64 14.84
C GLN A 256 55.89 -29.15 14.72
N SER A 257 56.54 -29.73 15.72
CA SER A 257 56.91 -31.17 15.72
C SER A 257 55.68 -32.08 15.76
N GLU A 258 54.59 -31.67 16.42
CA GLU A 258 53.33 -32.42 16.46
C GLU A 258 52.61 -32.42 15.10
N VAL A 259 52.69 -31.31 14.36
CA VAL A 259 52.16 -31.21 12.99
C VAL A 259 52.93 -32.15 12.06
N GLU A 260 54.25 -32.08 12.06
CA GLU A 260 55.11 -32.92 11.22
C GLU A 260 54.94 -34.42 11.54
N LYS A 261 54.74 -34.78 12.81
CA LYS A 261 54.44 -36.16 13.20
C LYS A 261 53.10 -36.66 12.64
N SER A 262 52.11 -35.76 12.49
CA SER A 262 50.78 -36.14 12.03
C SER A 262 50.63 -36.16 10.51
N PHE A 263 51.26 -35.22 9.80
CA PHE A 263 51.11 -35.07 8.34
C PHE A 263 52.33 -35.56 7.56
N GLY A 264 53.40 -35.94 8.25
CA GLY A 264 54.65 -36.32 7.63
C GLY A 264 55.51 -35.12 7.23
N PRO A 265 56.55 -35.34 6.40
CA PRO A 265 57.44 -34.27 5.97
C PRO A 265 56.70 -33.27 5.05
N PRO A 266 56.92 -31.95 5.22
CA PRO A 266 56.31 -30.94 4.36
C PRO A 266 56.91 -30.97 2.94
N THR A 267 56.13 -30.52 1.96
CA THR A 267 56.58 -30.32 0.57
C THR A 267 57.62 -29.21 0.48
N ASN A 268 57.47 -28.16 1.29
CA ASN A 268 58.44 -27.08 1.39
C ASN A 268 58.43 -26.49 2.81
N GLN A 269 59.57 -26.01 3.27
CA GLN A 269 59.76 -25.46 4.61
C GLN A 269 60.46 -24.10 4.52
N MET A 270 59.85 -23.11 5.16
CA MET A 270 60.37 -21.75 5.32
C MET A 270 60.46 -21.44 6.81
N ALA A 271 61.17 -20.36 7.18
CA ALA A 271 61.53 -20.05 8.57
C ALA A 271 60.36 -20.02 9.57
N ASN A 272 59.16 -19.63 9.14
CA ASN A 272 57.95 -19.53 9.96
C ASN A 272 56.73 -20.17 9.28
N LYS A 273 56.94 -21.04 8.30
CA LYS A 273 55.86 -21.60 7.50
C LYS A 273 56.24 -22.96 6.91
N THR A 274 55.35 -23.94 7.03
CA THR A 274 55.45 -25.22 6.32
C THR A 274 54.34 -25.30 5.28
N ILE A 275 54.66 -25.94 4.15
CA ILE A 275 53.75 -26.11 3.03
C ILE A 275 53.58 -27.62 2.80
N TYR A 276 52.34 -28.06 2.85
CA TYR A 276 51.91 -29.40 2.51
C TYR A 276 51.14 -29.36 1.19
N ASP A 277 50.88 -30.52 0.59
CA ASP A 277 49.98 -30.59 -0.55
C ASP A 277 48.56 -30.23 -0.09
N GLY A 278 48.00 -29.14 -0.63
CA GLY A 278 46.66 -28.67 -0.32
C GLY A 278 46.50 -27.75 0.89
N PHE A 279 47.53 -27.54 1.73
CA PHE A 279 47.44 -26.58 2.85
C PHE A 279 48.80 -26.04 3.31
N GLU A 280 48.77 -24.92 4.02
CA GLU A 280 49.93 -24.22 4.56
C GLU A 280 49.75 -24.02 6.07
N VAL A 281 50.82 -24.17 6.85
CA VAL A 281 50.80 -23.93 8.30
C VAL A 281 51.77 -22.81 8.62
N VAL A 282 51.29 -21.78 9.30
CA VAL A 282 52.07 -20.62 9.72
C VAL A 282 52.35 -20.71 11.22
N TYR A 283 53.60 -20.50 11.60
CA TYR A 283 54.06 -20.62 12.97
C TYR A 283 54.45 -19.27 13.59
N GLU A 284 54.24 -19.16 14.89
CA GLU A 284 54.75 -18.09 15.75
C GLU A 284 55.26 -18.73 17.04
N ASN A 285 56.50 -18.41 17.45
CA ASN A 285 57.16 -19.04 18.61
C ASN A 285 57.18 -20.59 18.55
N GLN A 286 57.31 -21.17 17.35
CA GLN A 286 57.26 -22.63 17.09
C GLN A 286 55.89 -23.30 17.35
N GLU A 287 54.86 -22.51 17.61
CA GLU A 287 53.47 -22.96 17.72
C GLU A 287 52.67 -22.57 16.49
N VAL A 288 51.66 -23.35 16.15
CA VAL A 288 50.77 -23.08 15.01
C VAL A 288 49.94 -21.84 15.31
N LYS A 289 50.13 -20.79 14.50
CA LYS A 289 49.36 -19.55 14.55
C LYS A 289 48.13 -19.61 13.67
N SER A 290 48.32 -20.08 12.43
CA SER A 290 47.23 -20.23 11.47
C SER A 290 47.49 -21.36 10.49
N ILE A 291 46.40 -21.88 9.93
CA ILE A 291 46.41 -22.92 8.90
C ILE A 291 45.58 -22.41 7.73
N LEU A 292 46.17 -22.39 6.53
CA LEU A 292 45.48 -22.00 5.31
C LEU A 292 45.27 -23.24 4.44
N ILE A 293 44.02 -23.56 4.12
CA ILE A 293 43.65 -24.77 3.36
C ILE A 293 43.16 -24.36 1.99
N ASP A 294 43.75 -24.89 0.91
CA ASP A 294 43.33 -24.63 -0.47
C ASP A 294 41.99 -25.32 -0.71
N LEU A 295 40.93 -24.55 -0.94
CA LEU A 295 39.60 -25.09 -1.21
C LEU A 295 39.47 -25.63 -2.64
N ASN A 296 40.49 -25.48 -3.49
CA ASN A 296 40.46 -25.88 -4.88
C ASN A 296 39.18 -25.41 -5.59
N LYS A 297 38.82 -24.16 -5.29
CA LYS A 297 37.73 -23.42 -5.91
C LYS A 297 38.28 -22.10 -6.42
N THR A 298 37.76 -21.69 -7.56
CA THR A 298 37.87 -20.33 -8.06
C THR A 298 36.88 -19.41 -7.32
N THR A 299 37.06 -18.11 -7.49
CA THR A 299 36.14 -17.08 -6.98
C THR A 299 34.72 -17.31 -7.48
N SER A 300 34.54 -17.55 -8.77
CA SER A 300 33.23 -17.78 -9.38
C SER A 300 32.55 -19.06 -8.87
N GLU A 301 33.32 -20.14 -8.69
CA GLU A 301 32.77 -21.40 -8.15
C GLU A 301 32.34 -21.25 -6.69
N LEU A 302 33.14 -20.53 -5.88
CA LEU A 302 32.75 -20.28 -4.50
C LEU A 302 31.56 -19.32 -4.41
N GLU A 303 31.48 -18.27 -5.26
CA GLU A 303 30.31 -17.39 -5.30
C GLU A 303 29.04 -18.11 -5.78
N ALA A 304 29.17 -19.06 -6.71
CA ALA A 304 28.04 -19.88 -7.18
C ALA A 304 27.49 -20.81 -6.08
N VAL A 305 28.36 -21.23 -5.15
CA VAL A 305 28.03 -22.18 -4.08
C VAL A 305 27.63 -21.46 -2.79
N ALA A 306 28.43 -20.49 -2.37
CA ALA A 306 28.33 -19.81 -1.08
C ALA A 306 27.73 -18.40 -1.17
N GLY A 307 27.47 -17.93 -2.39
CA GLY A 307 26.97 -16.58 -2.64
C GLY A 307 28.05 -15.51 -2.63
N LYS A 308 27.60 -14.27 -2.79
CA LYS A 308 28.49 -13.12 -2.74
C LYS A 308 28.78 -12.74 -1.29
N PRO A 309 30.05 -12.43 -0.94
CA PRO A 309 30.37 -11.91 0.38
C PRO A 309 29.75 -10.51 0.59
N GLU A 310 29.48 -10.15 1.84
CA GLU A 310 29.00 -8.81 2.21
C GLU A 310 30.06 -7.73 1.96
N SER A 311 31.33 -8.07 2.21
CA SER A 311 32.44 -7.17 1.92
C SER A 311 33.74 -7.93 1.63
N LYS A 312 34.67 -7.27 0.95
CA LYS A 312 36.02 -7.78 0.67
C LYS A 312 37.04 -6.79 1.24
N SER A 313 38.05 -7.27 1.97
CA SER A 313 39.12 -6.44 2.52
C SER A 313 40.50 -7.00 2.17
N THR A 314 41.36 -6.16 1.59
CA THR A 314 42.74 -6.56 1.26
C THR A 314 43.60 -6.55 2.51
N GLU A 315 44.19 -7.70 2.83
CA GLU A 315 45.13 -7.91 3.93
C GLU A 315 46.45 -8.50 3.40
N SER A 316 47.47 -8.59 4.26
CA SER A 316 48.79 -9.14 3.89
C SER A 316 48.73 -10.60 3.41
N VAL A 317 47.72 -11.35 3.87
CA VAL A 317 47.47 -12.75 3.50
C VAL A 317 46.73 -12.91 2.17
N GLY A 318 46.08 -11.85 1.67
CA GLY A 318 45.24 -11.87 0.47
C GLY A 318 43.99 -11.02 0.64
N THR A 319 43.03 -11.18 -0.27
CA THR A 319 41.72 -10.51 -0.16
C THR A 319 40.81 -11.35 0.72
N VAL A 320 40.52 -10.88 1.92
CA VAL A 320 39.62 -11.54 2.88
C VAL A 320 38.17 -11.27 2.49
N TRP A 321 37.38 -12.33 2.38
CA TRP A 321 35.96 -12.27 2.08
C TRP A 321 35.18 -12.36 3.39
N LYS A 322 34.41 -11.31 3.68
CA LYS A 322 33.54 -11.25 4.85
C LYS A 322 32.13 -11.62 4.46
N TYR A 323 31.69 -12.75 4.98
CA TYR A 323 30.30 -13.18 4.93
C TYR A 323 29.56 -12.70 6.19
N PRO A 324 28.21 -12.64 6.17
CA PRO A 324 27.43 -12.23 7.35
C PRO A 324 27.81 -13.05 8.58
N SER A 325 27.72 -12.52 9.80
CA SER A 325 28.01 -13.28 11.03
C SER A 325 27.21 -14.60 11.08
N SER A 326 25.95 -14.57 10.63
CA SER A 326 25.10 -15.76 10.51
C SER A 326 25.62 -16.83 9.53
N PHE A 327 26.49 -16.47 8.58
CA PHE A 327 27.09 -17.41 7.62
C PHE A 327 28.06 -18.37 8.30
N PHE A 328 28.77 -17.93 9.33
CA PHE A 328 29.63 -18.79 10.14
C PHE A 328 28.94 -19.21 11.46
N ASP A 329 28.04 -18.40 12.01
CA ASP A 329 27.30 -18.75 13.23
C ASP A 329 26.30 -19.91 12.99
N ASP A 330 25.66 -20.02 11.82
CA ASP A 330 24.83 -21.19 11.47
C ASP A 330 25.66 -22.39 10.95
N LEU A 331 26.90 -22.15 10.51
CA LEU A 331 27.78 -23.14 9.84
C LEU A 331 28.83 -23.73 10.79
N LEU A 332 29.04 -23.08 11.95
CA LEU A 332 30.05 -23.42 12.96
C LEU A 332 29.56 -23.16 14.39
N GLY A 333 28.25 -22.93 14.60
CA GLY A 333 27.64 -22.70 15.91
C GLY A 333 27.66 -23.89 16.87
N TRP A 334 28.40 -24.96 16.58
CA TRP A 334 28.47 -26.18 17.40
C TRP A 334 29.79 -26.40 18.13
N LEU A 335 30.80 -25.53 17.94
CA LEU A 335 32.09 -25.70 18.60
C LEU A 335 32.57 -24.38 19.19
N ASN A 336 32.46 -24.28 20.52
CA ASN A 336 33.02 -23.26 21.40
C ASN A 336 34.57 -23.27 21.36
N ILE A 337 35.17 -23.14 20.17
CA ILE A 337 36.61 -23.19 19.95
C ILE A 337 37.09 -21.77 19.65
N LYS A 338 38.13 -21.35 20.36
CA LYS A 338 38.78 -20.03 20.33
C LYS A 338 39.47 -19.69 18.99
N SER A 339 38.87 -20.04 17.86
CA SER A 339 39.49 -19.91 16.55
C SER A 339 38.61 -19.14 15.58
N GLU A 340 39.16 -18.09 14.99
CA GLU A 340 38.55 -17.33 13.93
C GLU A 340 38.74 -18.05 12.58
N LYS A 341 37.67 -18.13 11.78
CA LYS A 341 37.72 -18.76 10.45
C LYS A 341 37.40 -17.72 9.37
N ARG A 342 38.21 -17.69 8.31
CA ARG A 342 38.12 -16.67 7.25
C ARG A 342 38.29 -17.30 5.87
N VAL A 343 37.57 -16.79 4.89
CA VAL A 343 37.78 -17.14 3.47
C VAL A 343 38.70 -16.10 2.85
N ILE A 344 39.75 -16.55 2.17
CA ILE A 344 40.78 -15.70 1.58
C ILE A 344 40.91 -16.02 0.09
N GLU A 345 40.86 -14.99 -0.73
CA GLU A 345 41.23 -15.06 -2.14
C GLU A 345 42.71 -14.70 -2.30
N ARG A 346 43.49 -15.62 -2.87
CA ARG A 346 44.92 -15.42 -3.16
C ARG A 346 45.31 -16.12 -4.45
N SER A 347 45.93 -15.37 -5.36
CA SER A 347 46.42 -15.88 -6.65
C SER A 347 45.35 -16.61 -7.48
N GLY A 348 44.11 -16.11 -7.45
CA GLY A 348 42.97 -16.69 -8.18
C GLY A 348 42.37 -17.96 -7.55
N LYS A 349 42.84 -18.36 -6.36
CA LYS A 349 42.32 -19.49 -5.59
C LYS A 349 41.66 -19.04 -4.30
N MET A 350 40.71 -19.84 -3.82
CA MET A 350 40.06 -19.66 -2.54
C MET A 350 40.68 -20.53 -1.46
N TRP A 351 40.92 -19.92 -0.30
CA TRP A 351 41.55 -20.55 0.85
C TRP A 351 40.66 -20.38 2.09
N LEU A 352 40.66 -21.38 2.97
CA LEU A 352 40.10 -21.29 4.31
C LEU A 352 41.24 -21.10 5.30
N GLU A 353 41.26 -19.96 5.99
CA GLU A 353 42.17 -19.71 7.11
C GLU A 353 41.50 -20.08 8.42
N LEU A 354 42.19 -20.91 9.21
CA LEU A 354 41.90 -21.20 10.62
C LEU A 354 42.98 -20.50 11.44
N ARG A 355 42.60 -19.64 12.39
CA ARG A 355 43.56 -18.92 13.26
C ARG A 355 43.02 -18.76 14.67
N ASN A 356 43.92 -18.53 15.63
CA ASN A 356 43.57 -18.21 17.02
C ASN A 356 42.97 -16.81 17.15
#